data_AF-A0A5C8WJ89-F1
#
_entry.id   AF-A0A5C8WJ89-F1
#
_cell.length_a   1.000
_cell.length_b   1.000
_cell.length_c   1.000
_cell.angle_alpha   90.00
_cell.angle_beta   90.00
_cell.angle_gamma   90.00
#
_symmetry.space_group_name_H-M   'P 1'
#
loop_
_entity.id
_entity.type
_entity.pdbx_description
1 polymer ?
#
loop_
_entity_poly.entity_id
_entity_poly.type
_entity_poly.pdbx_seq_one_letter_code
_entity_poly.pdbx_strand_id
1 'polypeptide(L)'
;MEQLSECRAKLLQNLGIHAALARNRMDLSLFDASRLIGINQGFIEAIERGEDSDLSIEIIRSLAQGLGLTENGIPRGKHKGAS
;
A
#
# COMPACT_ATOMS: atom_id res chain seq x y z
N MET A 1 -21.09 9.13 4.66
CA MET A 1 -19.71 9.43 5.10
C MET A 1 -19.05 8.22 5.76
N GLU A 2 -19.76 7.41 6.55
CA GLU A 2 -19.21 6.21 7.23
C GLU A 2 -18.57 5.17 6.29
N GLN A 3 -19.16 4.90 5.12
CA GLN A 3 -18.64 3.91 4.17
C GLN A 3 -17.22 4.26 3.64
N LEU A 4 -16.90 5.55 3.47
CA LEU A 4 -15.56 5.97 3.01
C LEU A 4 -14.51 5.78 4.12
N SER A 5 -14.88 6.03 5.38
CA SER A 5 -14.02 5.82 6.53
C SER A 5 -13.72 4.32 6.75
N GLU A 6 -14.72 3.46 6.59
CA GLU A 6 -14.55 2.01 6.67
C GLU A 6 -13.65 1.46 5.55
N CYS A 7 -13.89 1.89 4.30
CA CYS A 7 -13.03 1.50 3.18
C CYS A 7 -11.57 1.93 3.41
N ARG A 8 -11.35 3.15 3.91
CA ARG A 8 -10.02 3.67 4.21
C ARG A 8 -9.33 2.88 5.30
N ALA A 9 -10.01 2.63 6.43
CA ALA A 9 -9.46 1.86 7.54
C ALA A 9 -9.10 0.43 7.11
N LYS A 10 -9.96 -0.20 6.31
CA LYS A 10 -9.69 -1.55 5.79
C LYS A 10 -8.49 -1.59 4.85
N LEU A 11 -8.36 -0.58 3.99
CA LEU A 11 -7.22 -0.45 3.09
C LEU A 11 -5.91 -0.27 3.87
N LEU A 12 -5.87 0.60 4.88
CA LEU A 12 -4.69 0.79 5.74
C LEU A 12 -4.31 -0.49 6.48
N GLN A 13 -5.30 -1.21 7.04
CA GLN A 13 -5.05 -2.51 7.66
C GLN A 13 -4.39 -3.49 6.70
N ASN A 14 -4.90 -3.60 5.46
CA ASN A 14 -4.32 -4.51 4.47
C ASN A 14 -2.89 -4.08 4.08
N LEU A 15 -2.64 -2.78 3.94
CA LEU A 15 -1.30 -2.25 3.66
C LEU A 15 -0.31 -2.52 4.80
N GLY A 16 -0.70 -2.36 6.06
CA GLY A 16 0.16 -2.73 7.19
C GLY A 16 0.58 -4.21 7.19
N ILE A 17 -0.22 -5.08 6.57
CA ILE A 17 0.10 -6.51 6.44
C ILE A 17 0.99 -6.78 5.21
N HIS A 18 0.79 -6.05 4.11
CA HIS A 18 1.31 -6.44 2.80
C HIS A 18 2.34 -5.48 2.18
N ALA A 19 2.35 -4.20 2.55
CA ALA A 19 3.15 -3.16 1.88
C ALA A 19 4.65 -3.43 1.96
N ALA A 20 5.19 -3.72 3.14
CA ALA A 20 6.62 -3.96 3.32
C ALA A 20 7.12 -5.16 2.49
N LEU A 21 6.35 -6.25 2.49
CA LEU A 21 6.65 -7.44 1.70
C LEU A 21 6.58 -7.14 0.19
N ALA A 22 5.59 -6.38 -0.25
CA ALA A 22 5.41 -6.00 -1.64
C ALA A 22 6.56 -5.10 -2.12
N ARG A 23 6.90 -4.08 -1.33
CA ARG A 23 8.05 -3.20 -1.59
C ARG A 23 9.36 -3.98 -1.68
N ASN A 24 9.62 -4.88 -0.73
CA ASN A 24 10.82 -5.70 -0.72
C ASN A 24 10.89 -6.66 -1.93
N ARG A 25 9.75 -7.18 -2.42
CA ARG A 25 9.70 -8.00 -3.65
C ARG A 25 10.01 -7.21 -4.92
N MET A 26 9.90 -5.90 -4.87
CA MET A 26 10.28 -4.99 -5.95
C MET A 26 11.72 -4.48 -5.79
N ASP A 27 12.47 -4.97 -4.79
CA ASP A 27 13.82 -4.51 -4.43
C ASP A 27 13.90 -2.99 -4.18
N LEU A 28 12.80 -2.40 -3.68
CA LEU A 28 12.74 -0.97 -3.39
C LEU A 28 13.11 -0.68 -1.93
N SER A 29 14.02 0.28 -1.73
CA SER A 29 14.16 0.92 -0.42
C SER A 29 12.95 1.81 -0.11
N LEU A 30 12.77 2.23 1.14
CA LEU A 30 11.75 3.21 1.51
C LEU A 30 11.93 4.54 0.75
N PHE A 31 13.18 4.97 0.54
CA PHE A 31 13.50 6.18 -0.22
C PHE A 31 13.11 6.05 -1.70
N ASP A 32 13.45 4.91 -2.33
CA ASP A 32 13.13 4.66 -3.73
C ASP A 32 11.62 4.53 -3.95
N ALA A 33 10.91 3.85 -3.04
CA ALA A 33 9.45 3.78 -3.06
C ALA A 33 8.82 5.18 -2.91
N SER A 34 9.34 6.01 -2.01
CA SER A 34 8.92 7.41 -1.85
C SER A 34 9.08 8.20 -3.15
N ARG A 35 10.24 8.06 -3.81
CA ARG A 35 10.50 8.76 -5.08
C ARG A 35 9.65 8.25 -6.24
N LEU A 36 9.41 6.93 -6.29
CA LEU A 36 8.59 6.29 -7.33
C LEU A 36 7.12 6.68 -7.23
N ILE A 37 6.58 6.68 -6.01
CA ILE A 37 5.15 6.85 -5.73
C ILE A 37 4.82 8.35 -5.51
N GLY A 38 5.81 9.17 -5.17
CA GLY A 38 5.62 10.58 -4.87
C GLY A 38 5.01 10.83 -3.48
N ILE A 39 5.18 9.90 -2.54
CA ILE A 39 4.70 9.98 -1.17
C ILE A 39 5.89 10.09 -0.23
N ASN A 40 5.78 10.89 0.83
CA ASN A 40 6.83 11.01 1.83
C ASN A 40 7.19 9.64 2.44
N GLN A 41 8.49 9.37 2.55
CA GLN A 41 9.03 8.14 3.11
C GLN A 41 8.44 7.78 4.49
N GLY A 42 8.25 8.76 5.37
CA GLY A 42 7.71 8.54 6.71
C GLY A 42 6.27 8.03 6.69
N PHE A 43 5.46 8.42 5.70
CA PHE A 43 4.11 7.86 5.55
C PHE A 43 4.14 6.42 5.09
N ILE A 44 5.08 6.05 4.20
CA ILE A 44 5.24 4.66 3.77
C ILE A 44 5.66 3.81 4.96
N GLU A 45 6.64 4.27 5.75
CA GLU A 45 7.09 3.57 6.95
C GLU A 45 5.98 3.41 8.00
N ALA A 46 5.23 4.48 8.29
CA ALA A 46 4.11 4.43 9.22
C ALA A 46 3.04 3.41 8.78
N ILE A 47 2.66 3.44 7.50
CA ILE A 47 1.71 2.49 6.93
C ILE A 47 2.24 1.05 7.02
N GLU A 48 3.52 0.82 6.74
CA GLU A 48 4.14 -0.51 6.86
C GLU A 48 4.18 -1.03 8.30
N ARG A 49 4.19 -0.13 9.29
CA ARG A 49 4.06 -0.47 10.72
C ARG A 49 2.60 -0.67 11.15
N GLY A 50 1.64 -0.45 10.26
CA GLY A 50 0.21 -0.51 10.55
C GLY A 50 -0.30 0.69 11.34
N GLU A 51 0.44 1.80 11.35
CA GLU A 51 0.01 3.06 11.97
C GLU A 51 -1.03 3.75 11.07
N ASP A 52 -1.95 4.48 11.69
CA ASP A 52 -2.88 5.32 10.93
C ASP A 52 -2.11 6.48 10.28
N SER A 53 -2.69 7.01 9.22
CA SER A 53 -2.13 8.15 8.48
C SER A 53 -3.20 9.22 8.37
N ASP A 54 -2.86 10.45 8.01
CA ASP A 54 -3.84 11.48 7.63
C ASP A 54 -4.04 11.54 6.10
N LEU A 55 -3.41 10.62 5.35
CA LEU A 55 -3.51 10.57 3.89
C LEU A 55 -4.95 10.27 3.43
N SER A 56 -5.33 10.88 2.31
CA SER A 56 -6.61 10.60 1.66
C SER A 56 -6.64 9.17 1.11
N ILE A 57 -7.84 8.59 1.00
CA ILE A 57 -8.02 7.24 0.47
C ILE A 57 -7.42 7.07 -0.93
N GLU A 58 -7.47 8.11 -1.77
CA GLU A 58 -6.90 8.09 -3.13
C GLU A 58 -5.37 8.01 -3.13
N ILE A 59 -4.71 8.69 -2.19
CA ILE A 59 -3.25 8.59 -2.03
C ILE A 59 -2.88 7.19 -1.52
N ILE A 60 -3.65 6.65 -0.56
CA ILE A 60 -3.42 5.32 -0.01
C ILE A 60 -3.62 4.23 -1.11
N ARG A 61 -4.61 4.41 -1.99
CA ARG A 61 -4.81 3.54 -3.17
C ARG A 61 -3.64 3.63 -4.14
N SER A 62 -3.15 4.83 -4.40
CA SER A 62 -2.00 5.05 -5.28
C SER A 62 -0.74 4.36 -4.74
N LEU A 63 -0.52 4.40 -3.42
CA LEU A 63 0.52 3.62 -2.74
C LEU A 63 0.35 2.11 -2.98
N ALA A 64 -0.85 1.58 -2.75
CA ALA A 64 -1.14 0.17 -2.96
C ALA A 64 -0.82 -0.28 -4.40
N GLN A 65 -1.30 0.48 -5.38
CA GLN A 65 -1.06 0.20 -6.80
C GLN A 65 0.42 0.33 -7.17
N GLY A 66 1.12 1.36 -6.66
CA GLY A 66 2.55 1.58 -6.87
C GLY A 66 3.42 0.45 -6.32
N LEU A 67 2.96 -0.23 -5.27
CA LEU A 67 3.58 -1.44 -4.72
C LEU A 67 3.12 -2.74 -5.40
N GLY A 68 2.40 -2.66 -6.52
CA GLY A 68 1.90 -3.82 -7.25
C GLY A 68 0.74 -4.57 -6.57
N LEU A 69 0.14 -3.98 -5.54
CA LEU A 69 -1.05 -4.52 -4.88
C LEU A 69 -2.31 -4.16 -5.67
N THR A 70 -3.44 -4.68 -5.21
CA THR A 70 -4.78 -4.24 -5.64
C THR A 70 -5.14 -2.91 -5.00
N GLU A 71 -6.23 -2.27 -5.45
CA GLU A 71 -6.76 -1.04 -4.84
C GLU A 71 -7.22 -1.22 -3.39
N ASN A 72 -7.40 -2.47 -2.96
CA ASN A 72 -7.75 -2.84 -1.59
C ASN A 72 -6.51 -3.17 -0.74
N GLY A 73 -5.29 -2.98 -1.25
CA GLY A 73 -4.05 -3.21 -0.49
C GLY A 73 -3.67 -4.68 -0.30
N ILE A 74 -4.33 -5.61 -1.01
CA ILE A 74 -3.99 -7.04 -0.98
C ILE A 74 -3.15 -7.44 -2.20
N PRO A 75 -2.29 -8.48 -2.08
CA PRO A 75 -1.51 -8.97 -3.20
C PRO A 75 -2.39 -9.41 -4.36
N ARG A 76 -2.01 -9.05 -5.59
CA ARG A 76 -2.64 -9.62 -6.78
C ARG A 76 -2.35 -11.12 -6.76
N GLY A 77 -3.40 -11.94 -6.64
CA GLY A 77 -3.25 -13.39 -6.65
C GLY A 77 -2.46 -13.80 -7.89
N LYS A 78 -1.48 -14.72 -7.73
CA LYS A 78 -0.75 -15.29 -8.87
C LYS A 78 -1.81 -15.73 -9.88
N HIS A 79 -1.84 -15.10 -11.05
CA HIS A 79 -2.42 -15.78 -12.20
C HIS A 79 -1.65 -17.10 -12.28
N LYS A 80 -2.32 -18.22 -11.99
CA LYS A 80 -1.84 -19.53 -12.41
C LYS A 80 -1.95 -19.51 -13.94
N GLY A 81 -1.00 -18.83 -14.58
CA GLY A 81 -0.77 -18.91 -16.00
C GLY A 81 -0.45 -20.36 -16.30
N ALA A 82 -1.24 -20.92 -17.21
CA ALA A 82 -1.14 -22.26 -17.74
C ALA A 82 0.31 -22.71 -17.95
N SER A 83 0.60 -23.92 -17.46
CA SER A 83 1.65 -24.78 -18.01
C SER A 83 0.97 -26.05 -18.46
#